data_AF-A0A8G2CAE0-F1
#
_entry.id   AF-A0A8G2CAE0-F1
#
_cell.length_a   1.000
_cell.length_b   1.000
_cell.length_c   1.000
_cell.angle_alpha   90.00
_cell.angle_beta   90.00
_cell.angle_gamma   90.00
#
_symmetry.space_group_name_H-M   'P 1'
#
loop_
_entity.id
_entity.type
_entity.pdbx_description
1 polymer ?
#
loop_
_entity_poly.entity_id
_entity_poly.type
_entity_poly.pdbx_seq_one_letter_code
_entity_poly.pdbx_strand_id
1 'polypeptide(L)'
;MYINILVGIVFVVLVVWIVRDFLNRLKSPAKIMEDELKQRRKKQEQIAANIERLRETGMKKLIPVKQALQEMNAALPEEKQFTIENNRDSVAIIFEKSYVEITHRLTQFSIRGNEQDFSDDVAMHQSFVIECKDEDGNVITTHQAATEEETIRLIAREIVNVVEP
;
A
#
# COMPACT_ATOMS: atom_id res chain seq x y z
N MET A 1 -24.71 68.52 27.04
CA MET A 1 -25.52 67.39 27.57
C MET A 1 -26.01 66.44 26.47
N TYR A 2 -26.56 66.94 25.34
CA TYR A 2 -26.99 66.08 24.21
C TYR A 2 -25.86 65.32 23.49
N ILE A 3 -24.68 65.92 23.35
CA ILE A 3 -23.53 65.30 22.65
C ILE A 3 -23.08 64.00 23.36
N ASN A 4 -23.05 63.98 24.69
CA ASN A 4 -22.67 62.78 25.44
C ASN A 4 -23.70 61.64 25.30
N ILE A 5 -24.98 61.97 25.17
CA ILE A 5 -26.04 60.97 24.92
C ILE A 5 -25.90 60.39 23.51
N LEU A 6 -25.62 61.25 22.51
CA LEU A 6 -25.46 60.86 21.12
C LEU A 6 -24.23 59.97 20.92
N VAL A 7 -23.11 60.31 21.56
CA VAL A 7 -21.89 59.47 21.57
C VAL A 7 -22.14 58.12 22.25
N GLY A 8 -22.90 58.10 23.35
CA GLY A 8 -23.29 56.86 24.02
C GLY A 8 -24.11 55.92 23.13
N ILE A 9 -25.08 56.45 22.39
CA ILE A 9 -25.91 55.66 21.46
C ILE A 9 -25.05 55.08 20.32
N VAL A 10 -24.16 55.89 19.73
CA VAL A 10 -23.26 55.43 18.66
C VAL A 10 -22.33 54.32 19.17
N PHE A 11 -21.81 54.46 20.40
CA PHE A 11 -20.96 53.45 21.01
C PHE A 11 -21.69 52.12 21.21
N VAL A 12 -22.93 52.15 21.70
CA VAL A 12 -23.74 50.94 21.87
C VAL A 12 -24.02 50.26 20.54
N VAL A 13 -24.34 51.01 19.48
CA VAL A 13 -24.56 50.47 18.14
C VAL A 13 -23.28 49.81 17.61
N LEU A 14 -22.12 50.43 17.80
CA LEU A 14 -20.82 49.88 17.42
C LEU A 14 -20.51 48.57 18.14
N VAL A 15 -20.73 48.53 19.46
CA VAL A 15 -20.50 47.33 20.28
C VAL A 15 -21.42 46.19 19.84
N VAL A 16 -22.71 46.46 19.63
CA VAL A 16 -23.68 45.46 19.15
C VAL A 16 -23.27 44.93 17.77
N TRP A 17 -22.79 45.80 16.90
CA TRP A 17 -22.34 45.40 15.56
C TRP A 17 -21.10 44.51 15.61
N ILE A 18 -20.11 44.87 16.44
CA ILE A 18 -18.89 44.06 16.65
C ILE A 18 -19.23 42.69 17.23
N VAL A 19 -20.09 42.62 18.25
CA VAL A 19 -20.50 41.34 18.86
C VAL A 19 -21.26 40.49 17.85
N ARG A 20 -22.13 41.09 17.04
CA ARG A 20 -22.88 40.38 16.00
C ARG A 20 -21.96 39.84 14.90
N ASP A 21 -20.99 40.63 14.45
CA ASP A 21 -20.00 40.17 13.45
C ASP A 21 -19.10 39.07 14.03
N PHE A 22 -18.70 39.18 15.30
CA PHE A 22 -17.90 38.16 15.98
C PHE A 22 -18.66 36.83 16.12
N LEU A 23 -19.94 36.88 16.50
CA LEU A 23 -20.82 35.70 16.55
C LEU A 23 -21.02 35.06 15.19
N ASN A 24 -21.13 35.86 14.12
CA ASN A 24 -21.24 35.35 12.75
C ASN A 24 -19.92 34.75 12.21
N ARG A 25 -18.77 35.25 12.69
CA ARG A 25 -17.42 34.77 12.32
C ARG A 25 -16.97 33.53 13.08
N LEU A 26 -17.60 33.20 14.21
CA LEU A 26 -17.43 31.90 14.85
C LEU A 26 -18.02 30.83 13.92
N LYS A 27 -17.21 30.36 12.95
CA LYS A 27 -17.50 29.16 12.16
C LYS A 27 -17.99 28.09 13.13
N SER A 28 -19.25 27.68 12.99
CA SER A 28 -19.86 26.72 13.89
C SER A 28 -18.93 25.51 14.04
N PRO A 29 -18.61 25.08 15.27
CA PRO A 29 -17.74 23.91 15.50
C PRO A 29 -18.25 22.66 14.77
N ALA A 30 -19.56 22.57 14.53
CA ALA A 30 -20.16 21.53 13.68
C ALA A 30 -19.65 21.56 12.23
N LYS A 31 -19.43 22.74 11.65
CA LYS A 31 -18.94 22.90 10.27
C LYS A 31 -17.46 22.57 10.15
N ILE A 32 -16.66 22.90 11.17
CA ILE A 32 -15.24 22.52 11.24
C ILE A 32 -15.13 20.99 11.35
N MET A 33 -15.97 20.38 12.19
CA MET A 33 -16.03 18.91 12.33
C MET A 33 -16.50 18.23 11.04
N GLU A 34 -17.48 18.78 10.33
CA GLU A 34 -17.94 18.26 9.04
C GLU A 34 -16.84 18.36 7.96
N ASP A 35 -16.12 19.47 7.91
CA ASP A 35 -15.00 19.67 6.98
C ASP A 35 -13.83 18.71 7.29
N GLU A 36 -13.48 18.51 8.57
CA GLU A 36 -12.47 17.53 8.98
C GLU A 36 -12.87 16.09 8.66
N LEU A 37 -14.14 15.71 8.92
CA LEU A 37 -14.64 14.38 8.61
C LEU A 37 -14.68 14.11 7.10
N LYS A 38 -15.10 15.10 6.29
CA LYS A 38 -15.02 15.02 4.83
C LYS A 38 -13.59 14.90 4.34
N GLN A 39 -12.67 15.65 4.94
CA GLN A 39 -11.25 15.57 4.60
C GLN A 39 -10.65 14.20 4.96
N ARG A 40 -11.04 13.61 6.09
CA ARG A 40 -10.64 12.25 6.49
C ARG A 40 -11.21 11.18 5.55
N ARG A 41 -12.49 11.29 5.16
CA ARG A 41 -13.10 10.35 4.19
C ARG A 41 -12.41 10.41 2.83
N LYS A 42 -12.17 11.62 2.29
CA LYS A 42 -11.43 11.77 1.03
C LYS A 42 -10.01 11.19 1.11
N LYS A 43 -9.32 11.38 2.23
CA LYS A 43 -8.00 10.76 2.47
C LYS A 43 -8.09 9.23 2.51
N GLN A 44 -9.10 8.67 3.17
CA GLN A 44 -9.30 7.22 3.22
C GLN A 44 -9.64 6.63 1.85
N GLU A 45 -10.48 7.29 1.06
CA GLU A 45 -10.80 6.87 -0.32
C GLU A 45 -9.56 6.89 -1.21
N GLN A 46 -8.73 7.93 -1.11
CA GLN A 46 -7.45 8.01 -1.82
C GLN A 46 -6.47 6.91 -1.39
N ILE A 47 -6.38 6.63 -0.09
CA ILE A 47 -5.54 5.55 0.43
C ILE A 47 -6.02 4.20 -0.11
N ALA A 48 -7.33 3.93 -0.08
CA ALA A 48 -7.90 2.68 -0.58
C ALA A 48 -7.65 2.51 -2.09
N ALA A 49 -7.85 3.57 -2.89
CA ALA A 49 -7.57 3.54 -4.31
C ALA A 49 -6.08 3.30 -4.62
N ASN A 50 -5.18 3.89 -3.84
CA ASN A 50 -3.75 3.66 -3.99
C ASN A 50 -3.37 2.22 -3.60
N ILE A 51 -3.91 1.68 -2.51
CA ILE A 51 -3.67 0.28 -2.12
C ILE A 51 -4.14 -0.69 -3.21
N GLU A 52 -5.31 -0.45 -3.80
CA GLU A 52 -5.81 -1.31 -4.89
C GLU A 52 -4.90 -1.24 -6.12
N ARG A 53 -4.45 -0.03 -6.50
CA ARG A 53 -3.45 0.13 -7.58
C ARG A 53 -2.14 -0.60 -7.28
N LEU A 54 -1.66 -0.57 -6.03
CA LEU A 54 -0.46 -1.33 -5.64
C LEU A 54 -0.67 -2.83 -5.77
N ARG A 55 -1.84 -3.31 -5.35
CA ARG A 55 -2.23 -4.71 -5.46
C ARG A 55 -2.27 -5.15 -6.92
N GLU A 56 -2.92 -4.37 -7.79
CA GLU A 56 -2.97 -4.64 -9.23
C GLU A 56 -1.57 -4.66 -9.86
N THR A 57 -0.70 -3.73 -9.47
CA THR A 57 0.70 -3.70 -9.95
C THR A 57 1.47 -4.94 -9.48
N GLY A 58 1.34 -5.33 -8.21
CA GLY A 58 1.96 -6.55 -7.68
C GLY A 58 1.48 -7.80 -8.41
N MET A 59 0.17 -7.91 -8.66
CA MET A 59 -0.41 -9.00 -9.45
C MET A 59 0.19 -9.07 -10.86
N LYS A 60 0.29 -7.92 -11.55
CA LYS A 60 0.88 -7.87 -12.90
C LYS A 60 2.35 -8.29 -12.90
N LYS A 61 3.10 -7.90 -11.88
CA LYS A 61 4.52 -8.24 -11.70
C LYS A 61 4.76 -9.71 -11.37
N LEU A 62 3.78 -10.40 -10.77
CA LEU A 62 3.87 -11.84 -10.49
C LEU A 62 3.54 -12.72 -11.72
N ILE A 63 2.88 -12.19 -12.75
CA ILE A 63 2.58 -12.93 -14.00
C ILE A 63 3.86 -13.49 -14.67
N PRO A 64 4.89 -12.68 -14.98
CA PRO A 64 6.09 -13.20 -15.63
C PRO A 64 6.84 -14.19 -14.73
N VAL A 65 6.88 -13.97 -13.42
CA VAL A 65 7.47 -14.91 -12.45
C VAL A 65 6.75 -16.25 -12.51
N LYS A 66 5.41 -16.25 -12.50
CA LYS A 66 4.62 -17.49 -12.64
C LYS A 66 4.89 -18.20 -13.96
N GLN A 67 4.96 -17.48 -15.08
CA GLN A 67 5.25 -18.07 -16.39
C GLN A 67 6.62 -18.76 -16.38
N ALA A 68 7.65 -18.09 -15.85
CA ALA A 68 8.98 -18.68 -15.70
C ALA A 68 8.96 -19.94 -14.83
N LEU A 69 8.19 -19.95 -13.73
CA LEU A 69 8.04 -21.14 -12.88
C LEU A 69 7.37 -22.30 -13.59
N GLN A 70 6.36 -22.02 -14.42
CA GLN A 70 5.70 -23.06 -15.23
C GLN A 70 6.66 -23.65 -16.27
N GLU A 71 7.47 -22.81 -16.93
CA GLU A 71 8.50 -23.25 -17.86
C GLU A 71 9.58 -24.09 -17.16
N MET A 72 10.03 -23.66 -15.97
CA MET A 72 10.98 -24.40 -15.14
C MET A 72 10.42 -25.75 -14.71
N ASN A 73 9.16 -25.81 -14.25
CA ASN A 73 8.51 -27.05 -13.85
C ASN A 73 8.37 -28.02 -15.03
N ALA A 74 8.02 -27.52 -16.21
CA ALA A 74 7.92 -28.33 -17.43
C ALA A 74 9.27 -28.88 -17.91
N ALA A 75 10.39 -28.22 -17.55
CA ALA A 75 11.73 -28.69 -17.85
C ALA A 75 12.25 -29.76 -16.87
N LEU A 76 11.58 -29.98 -15.74
CA LEU A 76 11.95 -31.00 -14.75
C LEU A 76 11.41 -32.39 -15.12
N PRO A 77 12.11 -33.47 -14.73
CA PRO A 77 11.59 -34.83 -14.80
C PRO A 77 10.27 -34.95 -14.04
N GLU A 78 9.32 -35.76 -14.52
CA GLU A 78 7.97 -35.89 -13.93
C GLU A 78 7.98 -36.19 -12.43
N GLU A 79 8.94 -36.99 -11.96
CA GLU A 79 9.13 -37.38 -10.56
C GLU A 79 9.56 -36.22 -9.64
N LYS A 80 10.05 -35.12 -10.23
CA LYS A 80 10.61 -33.94 -9.54
C LYS A 80 9.79 -32.68 -9.78
N GLN A 81 8.64 -32.80 -10.44
CA GLN A 81 7.76 -31.67 -10.68
C GLN A 81 7.11 -31.19 -9.38
N PHE A 82 6.91 -29.89 -9.27
CA PHE A 82 6.28 -29.22 -8.13
C PHE A 82 4.91 -28.66 -8.51
N THR A 83 4.08 -28.42 -7.51
CA THR A 83 2.77 -27.78 -7.73
C THR A 83 2.90 -26.28 -7.58
N ILE A 84 2.30 -25.51 -8.50
CA ILE A 84 2.27 -24.05 -8.44
C ILE A 84 0.86 -23.62 -8.05
N GLU A 85 0.73 -23.00 -6.88
CA GLU A 85 -0.52 -22.37 -6.45
C GLU A 85 -0.45 -20.85 -6.63
N ASN A 86 -1.55 -20.26 -7.09
CA ASN A 86 -1.65 -18.81 -7.26
C ASN A 86 -2.73 -18.28 -6.33
N ASN A 87 -2.31 -17.53 -5.31
CA ASN A 87 -3.20 -16.99 -4.31
C ASN A 87 -3.23 -15.47 -4.43
N ARG A 88 -4.00 -14.94 -5.39
CA ARG A 88 -4.26 -13.51 -5.70
C ARG A 88 -3.04 -12.57 -5.62
N ASP A 89 -2.50 -12.34 -4.43
CA ASP A 89 -1.37 -11.50 -4.06
C ASP A 89 -0.03 -12.25 -3.83
N SER A 90 -0.01 -13.57 -3.85
CA SER A 90 1.21 -14.40 -3.79
C SER A 90 1.20 -15.57 -4.78
N VAL A 91 2.40 -16.02 -5.14
CA VAL A 91 2.64 -17.25 -5.91
C VAL A 91 3.40 -18.23 -5.02
N ALA A 92 2.94 -19.47 -5.01
CA ALA A 92 3.42 -20.50 -4.12
C ALA A 92 3.93 -21.70 -4.91
N ILE A 93 5.05 -22.25 -4.46
CA ILE A 93 5.66 -23.46 -4.99
C ILE A 93 5.61 -24.51 -3.89
N ILE A 94 4.96 -25.63 -4.17
CA ILE A 94 4.77 -26.73 -3.23
C ILE A 94 5.60 -27.92 -3.69
N PHE A 95 6.60 -28.28 -2.88
CA PHE A 95 7.33 -29.54 -2.96
C PHE A 95 6.74 -30.52 -1.95
N GLU A 96 7.13 -31.81 -2.03
CA GLU A 96 6.66 -32.82 -1.08
C GLU A 96 6.93 -32.47 0.39
N LYS A 97 8.01 -31.74 0.67
CA LYS A 97 8.52 -31.46 2.04
C LYS A 97 8.87 -30.00 2.31
N SER A 98 8.61 -29.11 1.37
CA SER A 98 8.95 -27.69 1.51
C SER A 98 8.03 -26.84 0.67
N TYR A 99 7.88 -25.59 1.10
CA TYR A 99 7.01 -24.63 0.45
C TYR A 99 7.77 -23.33 0.23
N VAL A 100 7.70 -22.76 -0.97
CA VAL A 100 8.31 -21.47 -1.26
C VAL A 100 7.21 -20.49 -1.64
N GLU A 101 7.04 -19.45 -0.81
CA GLU A 101 6.09 -18.37 -1.06
C GLU A 101 6.79 -17.16 -1.66
N ILE A 102 6.22 -16.63 -2.74
CA ILE A 102 6.72 -15.46 -3.42
C ILE A 102 5.66 -14.38 -3.33
N THR A 103 5.98 -13.32 -2.60
CA THR A 103 5.10 -12.15 -2.45
C THR A 103 5.79 -10.93 -3.02
N HIS A 104 5.08 -10.12 -3.79
CA HIS A 104 5.58 -8.81 -4.19
C HIS A 104 5.17 -7.77 -3.14
N ARG A 105 6.13 -7.28 -2.35
CA ARG A 105 5.89 -6.30 -1.28
C ARG A 105 6.45 -4.92 -1.63
N LEU A 106 5.72 -3.88 -1.23
CA LEU A 106 6.23 -2.53 -1.14
C LEU A 106 6.71 -2.24 0.28
N THR A 107 7.97 -1.85 0.42
CA THR A 107 8.62 -1.64 1.72
C THR A 107 8.41 -0.23 2.28
N GLN A 108 8.19 0.79 1.43
CA GLN A 108 7.92 2.16 1.85
C GLN A 108 7.22 2.95 0.73
N PHE A 109 6.21 3.78 1.04
CA PHE A 109 5.73 4.78 0.08
C PHE A 109 5.22 6.03 0.80
N SER A 110 5.48 7.19 0.23
CA SER A 110 4.92 8.45 0.72
C SER A 110 3.47 8.58 0.26
N ILE A 111 2.51 8.42 1.17
CA ILE A 111 1.08 8.64 0.91
C ILE A 111 0.74 10.14 0.70
N ARG A 112 1.75 11.00 0.50
CA ARG A 112 1.59 12.46 0.35
C ARG A 112 1.89 12.97 -1.07
N GLY A 113 2.40 12.12 -1.96
CA GLY A 113 2.79 12.51 -3.32
C GLY A 113 1.62 12.61 -4.31
N ASN A 114 1.84 13.36 -5.39
CA ASN A 114 0.94 13.42 -6.55
C ASN A 114 1.03 12.11 -7.37
N GLU A 115 0.14 11.85 -8.33
CA GLU A 115 0.14 10.57 -9.11
C GLU A 115 1.49 10.24 -9.77
N GLN A 116 2.28 11.25 -10.10
CA GLN A 116 3.61 11.11 -10.71
C GLN A 116 4.67 10.71 -9.68
N ASP A 117 4.64 11.30 -8.47
CA ASP A 117 5.52 10.92 -7.36
C ASP A 117 5.25 9.49 -6.89
N PHE A 118 3.99 9.04 -7.01
CA PHE A 118 3.60 7.68 -6.67
C PHE A 118 4.27 6.63 -7.56
N SER A 119 4.40 6.86 -8.87
CA SER A 119 5.05 5.91 -9.78
C SER A 119 6.54 5.76 -9.48
N ASP A 120 7.22 6.86 -9.18
CA ASP A 120 8.65 6.88 -8.93
C ASP A 120 9.00 6.32 -7.53
N ASP A 121 8.23 6.66 -6.49
CA ASP A 121 8.38 6.09 -5.14
C ASP A 121 8.10 4.58 -5.12
N VAL A 122 7.11 4.14 -5.90
CA VAL A 122 6.74 2.72 -6.03
C VAL A 122 7.88 1.93 -6.67
N ALA A 123 8.54 2.46 -7.70
CA ALA A 123 9.66 1.78 -8.34
C ALA A 123 10.89 1.65 -7.41
N MET A 124 11.14 2.64 -6.53
CA MET A 124 12.29 2.63 -5.62
C MET A 124 12.09 1.79 -4.36
N HIS A 125 10.85 1.40 -4.04
CA HIS A 125 10.50 0.71 -2.80
C HIS A 125 9.72 -0.59 -3.02
N GLN A 126 9.88 -1.19 -4.19
CA GLN A 126 9.38 -2.52 -4.51
C GLN A 126 10.44 -3.58 -4.28
N SER A 127 10.03 -4.70 -3.69
CA SER A 127 10.87 -5.89 -3.57
C SER A 127 10.00 -7.15 -3.63
N PHE A 128 10.50 -8.18 -4.30
CA PHE A 128 9.98 -9.53 -4.15
C PHE A 128 10.54 -10.11 -2.87
N VAL A 129 9.67 -10.67 -2.05
CA VAL A 129 10.02 -11.42 -0.85
C VAL A 129 9.76 -12.89 -1.14
N ILE A 130 10.80 -13.69 -0.98
CA ILE A 130 10.77 -15.14 -1.17
C ILE A 130 10.94 -15.75 0.23
N GLU A 131 9.92 -16.43 0.72
CA GLU A 131 9.93 -17.11 2.02
C GLU A 131 9.93 -18.61 1.79
N CYS A 132 11.00 -19.30 2.17
CA CYS A 132 11.03 -20.77 2.18
C CYS A 132 10.52 -21.26 3.54
N LYS A 133 9.53 -22.14 3.52
CA LYS A 133 8.84 -22.68 4.68
C LYS A 133 9.01 -24.19 4.77
N ASP A 134 9.06 -24.70 6.00
CA ASP A 134 9.03 -26.14 6.28
C ASP A 134 7.62 -26.73 6.10
N GLU A 135 7.49 -28.04 6.29
CA GLU A 135 6.22 -28.77 6.24
C GLU A 135 5.16 -28.23 7.23
N ASP A 136 5.61 -27.61 8.32
CA ASP A 136 4.76 -27.02 9.37
C ASP A 136 4.40 -25.55 9.08
N GLY A 137 4.89 -24.99 7.97
CA GLY A 137 4.64 -23.60 7.55
C GLY A 137 5.53 -22.55 8.23
N ASN A 138 6.56 -22.95 8.96
CA ASN A 138 7.51 -22.03 9.57
C ASN A 138 8.53 -21.54 8.54
N VAL A 139 8.81 -20.24 8.54
CA VAL A 139 9.80 -19.63 7.65
C VAL A 139 11.22 -20.05 8.09
N ILE A 140 11.91 -20.77 7.21
CA ILE A 140 13.30 -21.22 7.41
C ILE A 140 14.27 -20.16 6.89
N THR A 141 13.99 -19.62 5.70
CA THR A 141 14.81 -18.60 5.05
C THR A 141 13.94 -17.54 4.38
N THR A 142 14.47 -16.32 4.30
CA THR A 142 13.81 -15.20 3.61
C THR A 142 14.83 -14.49 2.73
N HIS A 143 14.49 -14.33 1.46
CA HIS A 143 15.27 -13.57 0.49
C HIS A 143 14.47 -12.38 -0.02
N GLN A 144 15.16 -11.30 -0.33
CA GLN A 144 14.60 -10.12 -0.97
C GLN A 144 15.29 -9.91 -2.31
N ALA A 145 14.51 -9.64 -3.35
CA ALA A 145 15.00 -9.32 -4.68
C ALA A 145 14.35 -8.05 -5.19
N ALA A 146 15.12 -7.19 -5.85
CA ALA A 146 14.61 -5.92 -6.38
C ALA A 146 13.95 -6.09 -7.76
N THR A 147 14.32 -7.15 -8.49
CA THR A 147 13.91 -7.37 -9.88
C THR A 147 13.28 -8.73 -10.12
N GLU A 148 12.45 -8.82 -11.16
CA GLU A 148 11.84 -10.08 -11.61
C GLU A 148 12.91 -11.12 -11.97
N GLU A 149 13.97 -10.72 -12.69
CA GLU A 149 15.04 -11.62 -13.11
C GLU A 149 15.84 -12.17 -11.92
N GLU A 150 16.17 -11.32 -10.94
CA GLU A 150 16.84 -11.74 -9.72
C GLU A 150 15.96 -12.70 -8.91
N THR A 151 14.65 -12.42 -8.83
CA THR A 151 13.67 -13.29 -8.18
C THR A 151 13.64 -14.67 -8.84
N ILE A 152 13.56 -14.72 -10.17
CA ILE A 152 13.59 -15.96 -10.95
C ILE A 152 14.88 -16.74 -10.72
N ARG A 153 16.04 -16.08 -10.69
CA ARG A 153 17.34 -16.74 -10.41
C ARG A 153 17.41 -17.31 -8.99
N LEU A 154 16.93 -16.58 -7.98
CA LEU A 154 16.92 -17.05 -6.60
C LEU A 154 15.99 -18.26 -6.45
N ILE A 155 14.81 -18.22 -7.05
CA ILE A 155 13.89 -19.35 -7.03
C ILE A 155 14.46 -20.56 -7.77
N ALA A 156 15.08 -20.35 -8.94
CA ALA A 156 15.74 -21.44 -9.68
C ALA A 156 16.82 -22.11 -8.83
N ARG A 157 17.62 -21.33 -8.10
CA ARG A 157 18.61 -21.87 -7.16
C ARG A 157 17.96 -22.69 -6.05
N GLU A 158 16.84 -22.23 -5.51
CA GLU A 158 16.14 -22.94 -4.45
C GLU A 158 15.49 -24.24 -4.95
N ILE A 159 14.88 -24.21 -6.14
CA ILE A 159 14.38 -25.42 -6.81
C ILE A 159 15.52 -26.43 -6.96
N VAL A 160 16.69 -26.00 -7.44
CA VAL A 160 17.86 -26.90 -7.59
C VAL A 160 18.30 -27.47 -6.25
N ASN A 161 18.40 -26.66 -5.19
CA ASN A 161 18.77 -27.14 -3.85
C ASN A 161 17.81 -28.20 -3.31
N VAL A 162 16.51 -28.09 -3.62
CA VAL A 162 15.47 -29.01 -3.15
C VAL A 162 15.41 -30.28 -4.01
N VAL A 163 15.60 -30.14 -5.32
CA VAL A 163 15.47 -31.23 -6.32
C VAL A 163 16.74 -32.06 -6.45
N GLU A 164 17.91 -31.47 -6.18
CA GLU A 164 19.23 -32.11 -6.18
C GLU A 164 20.00 -31.79 -4.87
N PRO A 165 19.59 -32.37 -3.73
CA PRO A 165 20.23 -32.14 -2.43
C PRO A 165 21.66 -32.71 -2.32
#